data_AF-A0AAE1LR82-F1
#
_entry.id   AF-A0AAE1LR82-F1
#
_cell.length_a   1.000
_cell.length_b   1.000
_cell.length_c   1.000
_cell.angle_alpha   90.00
_cell.angle_beta   90.00
_cell.angle_gamma   90.00
#
_symmetry.space_group_name_H-M   'P 1'
#
loop_
_entity.id
_entity.type
_entity.pdbx_description
1 polymer ?
#
loop_
_entity_poly.entity_id
_entity_poly.type
_entity_poly.pdbx_seq_one_letter_code
_entity_poly.pdbx_strand_id
1 'polypeptide(L)'
;MQWWPGTGTVTLHDVERIMPAVLTVVVPLVATLCFIRALTSWSWGRCANLMSQEGKVFVVTGANSGLGKETARMLAQRKARVVLACRDMAAAYLAVEDIRKTTPHGELIPMQLDLASLESVYTFAQEVLADFPQIHVLINNAGLSIPDEKQAMTEDGFEMHFGVNHLGHFFLTNLLLERLKESAPSRIINVSSLLHRHGIIDFDHLSKGPLPSQKSGKLPPAYCNSKLCNVYHAMELGERLGDSGVDVFTLCPGWCYSGLMRHYNFPWYKYITIFPIAFLFMRSANKGAQGIVHCAVEENLPKNYGSFGFYRNCRPFTSPTTFSPDISKQLWDSHVLSEDTIFREVRGNKLFTKRLLTKTNRVPKWGERFISNPKVGIIEESVVDLNNKTLTTYTRNVGYTKVMSVIEKVVYRVSDDNPNWTVAVRSGWIDSDVFGFKHAIQAFGVERFRKNCSQMVLGFNYVLSKLYPLHGQNNDDGSIIQEEKSSVQGAKEKLKDAAKRASDLAMAKATPILASCQD
;
A
#
# COMPACT_ATOMS: atom_id res chain seq x y z
N MET A 1 -44.51 -16.77 49.04
CA MET A 1 -43.29 -17.18 48.30
C MET A 1 -42.41 -15.94 48.13
N GLN A 2 -41.43 -15.77 49.01
CA GLN A 2 -40.39 -14.74 48.90
C GLN A 2 -39.09 -15.44 48.53
N TRP A 3 -38.55 -15.13 47.36
CA TRP A 3 -37.26 -15.63 46.87
C TRP A 3 -36.22 -14.50 46.98
N TRP A 4 -35.54 -14.41 48.12
CA TRP A 4 -34.20 -13.82 48.21
C TRP A 4 -33.50 -14.28 49.52
N PRO A 5 -32.45 -15.11 49.47
CA PRO A 5 -31.64 -15.37 50.65
C PRO A 5 -30.58 -14.28 50.81
N GLY A 6 -30.69 -13.59 51.96
CA GLY A 6 -29.60 -13.07 52.80
C GLY A 6 -28.38 -12.41 52.15
N THR A 7 -28.27 -11.10 52.30
CA THR A 7 -26.99 -10.40 52.42
C THR A 7 -26.27 -10.87 53.68
N GLY A 8 -25.38 -11.86 53.55
CA GLY A 8 -24.51 -12.29 54.63
C GLY A 8 -23.49 -11.20 54.96
N THR A 9 -23.54 -10.65 56.17
CA THR A 9 -22.48 -9.78 56.71
C THR A 9 -21.22 -10.62 56.93
N VAL A 10 -20.15 -10.33 56.20
CA VAL A 10 -18.82 -10.93 56.41
C VAL A 10 -18.41 -10.67 57.87
N THR A 11 -18.24 -11.74 58.65
CA THR A 11 -17.88 -11.60 60.07
C THR A 11 -16.36 -11.50 60.24
N LEU A 12 -15.89 -10.88 61.33
CA LEU A 12 -14.45 -10.84 61.68
C LEU A 12 -13.82 -12.25 61.72
N HIS A 13 -14.60 -13.24 62.11
CA HIS A 13 -14.18 -14.64 62.16
C HIS A 13 -13.94 -15.24 60.77
N ASP A 14 -14.71 -14.84 59.74
CA ASP A 14 -14.51 -15.28 58.36
C ASP A 14 -13.21 -14.69 57.77
N VAL A 15 -12.87 -13.46 58.16
CA VAL A 15 -11.62 -12.78 57.75
C VAL A 15 -10.41 -13.47 58.39
N GLU A 16 -10.45 -13.76 59.69
CA GLU A 16 -9.39 -14.48 60.40
C GLU A 16 -9.13 -15.88 59.84
N ARG A 17 -10.15 -16.55 59.30
CA ARG A 17 -10.04 -17.90 58.71
C ARG A 17 -9.41 -17.91 57.32
N ILE A 18 -9.61 -16.86 56.54
CA ILE A 18 -9.11 -16.73 55.16
C ILE A 18 -7.71 -16.07 55.13
N MET A 19 -7.42 -15.19 56.09
CA MET A 19 -6.18 -14.42 56.17
C MET A 19 -4.88 -15.26 56.13
N PRO A 20 -4.79 -16.44 56.78
CA PRO A 20 -3.60 -17.29 56.67
C PRO A 20 -3.37 -17.78 55.24
N ALA A 21 -4.40 -18.23 54.53
CA ALA A 21 -4.29 -18.70 53.15
C ALA A 21 -3.94 -17.55 52.17
N VAL A 22 -4.46 -16.34 52.43
CA VAL A 22 -4.08 -15.14 51.67
C VAL A 22 -2.60 -14.82 51.87
N LEU A 23 -2.10 -14.85 53.10
CA LEU A 23 -0.70 -14.53 53.42
C LEU A 23 0.28 -15.62 52.97
N THR A 24 -0.09 -16.90 52.99
CA THR A 24 0.83 -18.01 52.66
C THR A 24 0.77 -18.46 51.21
N VAL A 25 -0.34 -18.22 50.50
CA VAL A 25 -0.50 -18.66 49.10
C VAL A 25 -0.60 -17.49 48.15
N VAL A 26 -1.52 -16.55 48.41
CA VAL A 26 -1.80 -15.46 47.46
C VAL A 26 -0.65 -14.45 47.42
N VAL A 27 -0.16 -14.00 48.57
CA VAL A 27 0.94 -13.02 48.64
C VAL A 27 2.23 -13.55 47.99
N PRO A 28 2.71 -14.78 48.29
CA PRO A 28 3.89 -15.32 47.62
C PRO A 28 3.70 -15.55 46.12
N LEU A 29 2.51 -15.97 45.68
CA LEU A 29 2.19 -16.12 44.26
C LEU A 29 2.25 -14.77 43.53
N VAL A 30 1.62 -13.74 44.07
CA VAL A 30 1.64 -12.38 43.51
C VAL A 30 3.06 -11.82 43.51
N ALA A 31 3.82 -11.98 44.60
CA ALA A 31 5.22 -11.57 44.68
C ALA A 31 6.08 -12.28 43.62
N THR A 32 5.88 -13.59 43.44
CA THR A 32 6.56 -14.39 42.41
C THR A 32 6.23 -13.90 41.00
N LEU A 33 4.95 -13.67 40.70
CA LEU A 33 4.53 -13.13 39.40
C LEU A 33 5.09 -11.73 39.15
N CYS A 34 5.11 -10.86 40.16
CA CYS A 34 5.74 -9.54 40.09
C CYS A 34 7.25 -9.63 39.87
N PHE A 35 7.93 -10.55 40.55
CA PHE A 35 9.36 -10.79 40.37
C PHE A 35 9.67 -11.30 38.95
N ILE A 36 8.91 -12.29 38.46
CA ILE A 36 9.03 -12.76 37.08
C ILE A 36 8.78 -11.62 36.10
N ARG A 37 7.75 -10.78 36.32
CA ARG A 37 7.48 -9.61 35.47
C ARG A 37 8.63 -8.59 35.51
N ALA A 38 9.24 -8.37 36.66
CA ALA A 38 10.40 -7.49 36.78
C ALA A 38 11.55 -8.01 35.92
N LEU A 39 11.90 -9.29 36.06
CA LEU A 39 12.93 -9.97 35.26
C LEU A 39 12.62 -9.94 33.76
N THR A 40 11.39 -10.29 33.35
CA THR A 40 11.00 -10.24 31.93
C THR A 40 11.11 -8.83 31.40
N SER A 41 10.70 -7.82 32.17
CA SER A 41 10.72 -6.44 31.73
C SER A 41 12.12 -5.84 31.61
N TRP A 42 13.10 -6.37 32.35
CA TRP A 42 14.50 -5.98 32.22
C TRP A 42 15.07 -6.40 30.85
N SER A 43 14.61 -7.53 30.31
CA SER A 43 15.05 -8.05 29.01
C SER A 43 14.52 -7.27 27.79
N TRP A 44 13.57 -6.33 27.98
CA TRP A 44 12.88 -5.68 26.86
C TRP A 44 13.66 -4.55 26.19
N GLY A 45 14.84 -4.21 26.70
CA GLY A 45 15.70 -3.18 26.13
C GLY A 45 15.16 -1.76 26.34
N ARG A 46 16.06 -0.78 26.29
CA ARG A 46 15.73 0.65 26.36
C ARG A 46 16.64 1.38 25.37
N CYS A 47 16.12 2.45 24.76
CA CYS A 47 16.96 3.34 23.98
C CYS A 47 17.90 4.08 24.93
N ALA A 48 19.21 3.87 24.77
CA ALA A 48 20.22 4.49 25.62
C ALA A 48 20.54 5.93 25.19
N ASN A 49 20.45 6.22 23.89
CA ASN A 49 20.74 7.53 23.36
C ASN A 49 19.68 8.57 23.76
N LEU A 50 20.10 9.57 24.52
CA LEU A 50 19.31 10.71 25.00
C LEU A 50 19.73 12.03 24.33
N MET A 51 20.55 11.97 23.29
CA MET A 51 21.07 13.15 22.60
C MET A 51 19.96 13.93 21.91
N SER A 52 20.14 15.25 21.87
CA SER A 52 19.27 16.16 21.14
C SER A 52 19.22 15.78 19.65
N GLN A 53 18.02 15.87 19.07
CA GLN A 53 17.70 15.72 17.66
C GLN A 53 17.12 17.03 17.10
N GLU A 54 17.49 18.16 17.72
CA GLU A 54 17.14 19.50 17.27
C GLU A 54 17.59 19.72 15.82
N GLY A 55 16.73 20.36 15.02
CA GLY A 55 16.94 20.54 13.57
C GLY A 55 16.58 19.32 12.71
N LYS A 56 16.38 18.13 13.30
CA LYS A 56 16.01 16.93 12.53
C LYS A 56 14.50 16.74 12.45
N VAL A 57 14.07 16.22 11.30
CA VAL A 57 12.66 16.00 10.94
C VAL A 57 12.34 14.51 10.92
N PHE A 58 11.32 14.12 11.69
CA PHE A 58 10.84 12.75 11.81
C PHE A 58 9.39 12.68 11.34
N VAL A 59 9.10 11.83 10.35
CA VAL A 59 7.73 11.53 9.92
C VAL A 59 7.30 10.22 10.56
N VAL A 60 6.24 10.25 11.37
CA VAL A 60 5.77 9.06 12.12
C VAL A 60 4.32 8.76 11.76
N THR A 61 4.09 7.63 11.09
CA THR A 61 2.73 7.20 10.76
C THR A 61 2.01 6.62 11.98
N GLY A 62 0.74 6.96 12.17
CA GLY A 62 -0.08 6.46 13.29
C GLY A 62 0.38 6.98 14.65
N ALA A 63 0.84 8.24 14.70
CA ALA A 63 1.43 8.86 15.89
C ALA A 63 0.42 9.37 16.94
N ASN A 64 -0.88 9.17 16.73
CA ASN A 64 -1.92 9.61 17.66
C ASN A 64 -2.18 8.64 18.83
N SER A 65 -1.73 7.38 18.75
CA SER A 65 -2.00 6.38 19.79
C SER A 65 -0.90 5.35 19.95
N GLY A 66 -0.92 4.63 21.07
CA GLY A 66 -0.05 3.48 21.33
C GLY A 66 1.45 3.77 21.09
N LEU A 67 2.08 2.91 20.29
CA LEU A 67 3.52 2.96 20.01
C LEU A 67 3.94 4.24 19.27
N GLY A 68 3.13 4.68 18.30
CA GLY A 68 3.42 5.88 17.51
C GLY A 68 3.42 7.14 18.37
N LYS A 69 2.43 7.28 19.26
CA LYS A 69 2.35 8.40 20.21
C LYS A 69 3.53 8.43 21.17
N GLU A 70 3.90 7.30 21.74
CA GLU A 70 5.07 7.22 22.63
C GLU A 70 6.37 7.49 21.88
N THR A 71 6.48 7.05 20.63
CA THR A 71 7.61 7.37 19.75
C THR A 71 7.69 8.88 19.52
N ALA A 72 6.59 9.52 19.12
CA ALA A 72 6.53 10.97 18.93
C ALA A 72 6.88 11.75 20.21
N ARG A 73 6.33 11.33 21.36
CA ARG A 73 6.66 11.90 22.68
C ARG A 73 8.15 11.82 22.96
N MET A 74 8.78 10.66 22.77
CA MET A 74 10.20 10.45 23.03
C MET A 74 11.11 11.22 22.05
N LEU A 75 10.70 11.40 20.80
CA LEU A 75 11.43 12.21 19.82
C LEU A 75 11.32 13.71 20.15
N ALA A 76 10.13 14.19 20.52
CA ALA A 76 9.93 15.57 20.97
C ALA A 76 10.70 15.88 22.27
N GLN A 77 10.82 14.92 23.19
CA GLN A 77 11.70 15.05 24.37
C GLN A 77 13.16 15.29 23.99
N ARG A 78 13.59 14.79 22.82
CA ARG A 78 14.91 15.06 22.25
C ARG A 78 14.91 16.32 21.36
N LYS A 79 13.93 17.21 21.50
CA LYS A 79 13.80 18.45 20.70
C LYS A 79 13.65 18.26 19.19
N ALA A 80 13.29 17.06 18.74
CA ALA A 80 13.03 16.82 17.32
C ALA A 80 11.81 17.60 16.80
N ARG A 81 11.76 17.80 15.48
CA ARG A 81 10.54 18.16 14.77
C ARG A 81 9.84 16.89 14.30
N VAL A 82 8.65 16.62 14.81
CA VAL A 82 7.93 15.37 14.56
C VAL A 82 6.63 15.65 13.82
N VAL A 83 6.49 15.10 12.62
CA VAL A 83 5.25 15.06 11.87
C VAL A 83 4.43 13.86 12.32
N LEU A 84 3.27 14.12 12.92
CA LEU A 84 2.32 13.12 13.39
C LEU A 84 1.34 12.82 12.26
N ALA A 85 1.74 11.94 11.34
CA ALA A 85 0.93 11.54 10.20
C ALA A 85 -0.20 10.60 10.65
N CYS A 86 -1.42 11.13 10.72
CA CYS A 86 -2.56 10.45 11.34
C CYS A 86 -3.82 10.55 10.48
N ARG A 87 -4.62 9.48 10.44
CA ARG A 87 -5.90 9.48 9.71
C ARG A 87 -6.92 10.46 10.30
N ASP A 88 -7.02 10.47 11.63
CA ASP A 88 -7.97 11.28 12.39
C ASP A 88 -7.23 12.46 13.03
N MET A 89 -7.48 13.65 12.49
CA MET A 89 -6.85 14.88 12.95
C MET A 89 -7.29 15.30 14.35
N ALA A 90 -8.55 15.08 14.73
CA ALA A 90 -9.01 15.38 16.09
C ALA A 90 -8.26 14.53 17.12
N ALA A 91 -8.10 13.23 16.85
CA ALA A 91 -7.29 12.36 17.68
C ALA A 91 -5.80 12.74 17.68
N ALA A 92 -5.27 13.25 16.56
CA ALA A 92 -3.90 13.75 16.47
C ALA A 92 -3.69 14.98 17.37
N TYR A 93 -4.58 15.97 17.32
CA TYR A 93 -4.51 17.16 18.19
C TYR A 93 -4.60 16.79 19.67
N LEU A 94 -5.51 15.89 20.05
CA LEU A 94 -5.58 15.38 21.43
C LEU A 94 -4.29 14.65 21.86
N ALA A 95 -3.65 13.93 20.94
CA ALA A 95 -2.36 13.29 21.22
C ALA A 95 -1.26 14.33 21.43
N VAL A 96 -1.23 15.40 20.63
CA VAL A 96 -0.30 16.52 20.81
C VAL A 96 -0.49 17.17 22.17
N GLU A 97 -1.72 17.52 22.54
CA GLU A 97 -2.03 18.12 23.84
C GLU A 97 -1.56 17.23 25.00
N ASP A 98 -1.83 15.93 24.93
CA ASP A 98 -1.42 15.00 25.97
C ASP A 98 0.11 14.83 26.06
N ILE A 99 0.81 14.82 24.92
CA ILE A 99 2.28 14.83 24.89
C ILE A 99 2.81 16.10 25.58
N ARG A 100 2.21 17.26 25.29
CA ARG A 100 2.63 18.56 25.84
C ARG A 100 2.53 18.64 27.36
N LYS A 101 1.64 17.89 28.00
CA LYS A 101 1.58 17.79 29.48
C LYS A 101 2.89 17.33 30.12
N THR A 102 3.69 16.53 29.40
CA THR A 102 4.96 15.96 29.92
C THR A 102 6.19 16.36 29.13
N THR A 103 6.01 16.98 27.95
CA THR A 103 7.08 17.28 26.99
C THR A 103 6.91 18.70 26.43
N PRO A 104 7.49 19.72 27.09
CA PRO A 104 7.38 21.10 26.64
C PRO A 104 8.25 21.43 25.41
N HIS A 105 9.27 20.60 25.13
CA HIS A 105 10.23 20.82 24.05
C HIS A 105 9.88 20.06 22.76
N GLY A 106 10.58 20.38 21.67
CA GLY A 106 10.37 19.79 20.34
C GLY A 106 9.10 20.29 19.66
N GLU A 107 9.00 20.05 18.35
CA GLU A 107 7.86 20.47 17.55
C GLU A 107 7.01 19.25 17.19
N LEU A 108 5.69 19.40 17.31
CA LEU A 108 4.72 18.34 17.05
C LEU A 108 3.73 18.87 16.00
N ILE A 109 3.79 18.34 14.80
CA ILE A 109 3.05 18.84 13.64
C ILE A 109 2.06 17.76 13.20
N PRO A 110 0.78 17.83 13.61
CA PRO A 110 -0.22 16.90 13.14
C PRO A 110 -0.51 17.15 11.65
N MET A 111 -0.51 16.08 10.85
CA MET A 111 -0.83 16.11 9.42
C MET A 111 -1.70 14.91 9.07
N GLN A 112 -2.62 15.09 8.12
CA GLN A 112 -3.58 14.06 7.78
C GLN A 112 -2.96 13.01 6.86
N LEU A 113 -3.09 11.73 7.22
CA LEU A 113 -2.66 10.60 6.39
C LEU A 113 -3.56 9.39 6.65
N ASP A 114 -4.36 9.01 5.65
CA ASP A 114 -5.03 7.71 5.61
C ASP A 114 -4.28 6.74 4.69
N LEU A 115 -3.67 5.72 5.27
CA LEU A 115 -2.97 4.67 4.52
C LEU A 115 -3.93 3.70 3.79
N ALA A 116 -5.23 3.78 4.06
CA ALA A 116 -6.26 3.03 3.32
C ALA A 116 -6.72 3.73 2.03
N SER A 117 -6.09 4.85 1.65
CA SER A 117 -6.40 5.63 0.45
C SER A 117 -5.10 6.08 -0.21
N LEU A 118 -4.79 5.57 -1.40
CA LEU A 118 -3.56 5.95 -2.12
C LEU A 118 -3.57 7.44 -2.50
N GLU A 119 -4.74 8.03 -2.75
CA GLU A 119 -4.89 9.47 -2.96
C GLU A 119 -4.47 10.24 -1.69
N SER A 120 -4.93 9.82 -0.50
CA SER A 120 -4.50 10.44 0.75
C SER A 120 -2.99 10.32 0.97
N VAL A 121 -2.40 9.17 0.66
CA VAL A 121 -0.94 8.97 0.75
C VAL A 121 -0.19 9.93 -0.18
N TYR A 122 -0.68 10.09 -1.42
CA TYR A 122 -0.08 11.00 -2.39
C TYR A 122 -0.16 12.45 -1.93
N THR A 123 -1.34 12.92 -1.53
CA THR A 123 -1.56 14.29 -1.04
C THR A 123 -0.69 14.60 0.17
N PHE A 124 -0.66 13.70 1.17
CA PHE A 124 0.22 13.84 2.33
C PHE A 124 1.69 13.95 1.93
N ALA A 125 2.16 13.12 0.99
CA ALA A 125 3.54 13.17 0.54
C ALA A 125 3.87 14.51 -0.14
N GLN A 126 2.96 15.05 -0.96
CA GLN A 126 3.16 16.37 -1.60
C GLN A 126 3.24 17.50 -0.56
N GLU A 127 2.36 17.50 0.43
CA GLU A 127 2.39 18.48 1.54
C GLU A 127 3.71 18.37 2.32
N VAL A 128 4.13 17.15 2.67
CA VAL A 128 5.41 16.93 3.37
C VAL A 128 6.59 17.40 2.52
N LEU A 129 6.58 17.14 1.22
CA LEU A 129 7.66 17.57 0.33
C LEU A 129 7.73 19.09 0.17
N ALA A 130 6.59 19.78 0.24
CA ALA A 130 6.51 21.24 0.19
C ALA A 130 6.97 21.89 1.50
N ASP A 131 6.50 21.38 2.64
CA ASP A 131 6.72 22.02 3.96
C ASP A 131 8.07 21.67 4.59
N PHE A 132 8.65 20.51 4.24
CA PHE A 132 9.85 19.97 4.88
C PHE A 132 10.99 19.77 3.88
N PRO A 133 11.89 20.77 3.70
CA PRO A 133 13.00 20.66 2.74
C PRO A 133 13.99 19.53 3.06
N GLN A 134 13.96 19.00 4.30
CA GLN A 134 14.73 17.83 4.71
C GLN A 134 13.87 16.87 5.54
N ILE A 135 14.04 15.58 5.31
CA ILE A 135 13.42 14.49 6.07
C ILE A 135 14.54 13.55 6.53
N HIS A 136 14.76 13.48 7.83
CA HIS A 136 15.88 12.71 8.38
C HIS A 136 15.46 11.28 8.71
N VAL A 137 14.21 11.08 9.15
CA VAL A 137 13.73 9.76 9.53
C VAL A 137 12.27 9.56 9.14
N LEU A 138 11.97 8.52 8.38
CA LEU A 138 10.62 8.02 8.12
C LEU A 138 10.35 6.79 8.99
N ILE A 139 9.30 6.84 9.81
CA ILE A 139 8.88 5.74 10.69
C ILE A 139 7.51 5.22 10.23
N ASN A 140 7.54 4.11 9.49
CA ASN A 140 6.39 3.33 9.06
C ASN A 140 5.88 2.49 10.24
N ASN A 141 5.22 3.16 11.19
CA ASN A 141 4.74 2.59 12.45
C ASN A 141 3.26 2.18 12.41
N ALA A 142 2.43 2.90 11.66
CA ALA A 142 1.00 2.66 11.62
C ALA A 142 0.69 1.20 11.29
N GLY A 143 -0.38 0.69 11.88
CA GLY A 143 -0.87 -0.61 11.52
C GLY A 143 -2.11 -0.98 12.30
N LEU A 144 -2.90 -1.84 11.69
CA LEU A 144 -4.13 -2.35 12.24
C LEU A 144 -4.16 -3.87 12.17
N SER A 145 -5.01 -4.45 13.00
CA SER A 145 -5.44 -5.83 12.91
C SER A 145 -6.96 -5.83 13.03
N ILE A 146 -7.64 -6.40 12.04
CA ILE A 146 -9.08 -6.62 12.04
C ILE A 146 -9.36 -8.12 11.96
N PRO A 147 -10.48 -8.60 12.51
CA PRO A 147 -10.91 -9.98 12.28
C PRO A 147 -11.06 -10.25 10.78
N ASP A 148 -10.42 -11.32 10.29
CA ASP A 148 -10.38 -11.65 8.86
C ASP A 148 -11.78 -11.98 8.31
N GLU A 149 -12.72 -12.35 9.19
CA GLU A 149 -14.13 -12.58 8.85
C GLU A 149 -14.84 -11.31 8.36
N LYS A 150 -14.31 -10.11 8.67
CA LYS A 150 -14.88 -8.84 8.19
C LYS A 150 -14.58 -8.57 6.72
N GLN A 151 -13.58 -9.25 6.14
CA GLN A 151 -13.15 -9.07 4.74
C GLN A 151 -13.07 -7.60 4.31
N ALA A 152 -12.55 -6.73 5.17
CA ALA A 152 -12.54 -5.30 4.88
C ALA A 152 -11.53 -4.98 3.78
N MET A 153 -11.87 -3.98 2.97
CA MET A 153 -11.07 -3.50 1.85
C MET A 153 -10.78 -2.02 2.01
N THR A 154 -9.64 -1.56 1.50
CA THR A 154 -9.30 -0.15 1.35
C THR A 154 -10.19 0.52 0.31
N GLU A 155 -10.15 1.85 0.21
CA GLU A 155 -10.88 2.61 -0.81
C GLU A 155 -10.46 2.19 -2.23
N ASP A 156 -9.17 1.89 -2.40
CA ASP A 156 -8.59 1.42 -3.66
C ASP A 156 -8.82 -0.09 -3.94
N GLY A 157 -9.58 -0.79 -3.11
CA GLY A 157 -9.94 -2.19 -3.34
C GLY A 157 -8.85 -3.21 -3.01
N PHE A 158 -7.96 -2.90 -2.06
CA PHE A 158 -7.00 -3.87 -1.50
C PHE A 158 -7.48 -4.42 -0.18
N GLU A 159 -7.10 -5.64 0.18
CA GLU A 159 -7.36 -6.17 1.52
C GLU A 159 -6.76 -5.25 2.58
N MET A 160 -7.53 -4.97 3.63
CA MET A 160 -7.23 -3.91 4.60
C MET A 160 -5.85 -4.02 5.26
N HIS A 161 -5.42 -5.21 5.70
CA HIS A 161 -4.11 -5.36 6.33
C HIS A 161 -2.97 -5.14 5.33
N PHE A 162 -3.07 -5.74 4.14
CA PHE A 162 -2.09 -5.55 3.08
C PHE A 162 -2.03 -4.08 2.63
N GLY A 163 -3.19 -3.47 2.39
CA GLY A 163 -3.33 -2.07 2.00
C GLY A 163 -2.72 -1.10 3.01
N VAL A 164 -3.14 -1.19 4.27
CA VAL A 164 -2.71 -0.23 5.32
C VAL A 164 -1.32 -0.53 5.86
N ASN A 165 -1.04 -1.79 6.23
CA ASN A 165 0.20 -2.10 6.96
C ASN A 165 1.43 -2.12 6.05
N HIS A 166 1.24 -2.42 4.75
CA HIS A 166 2.34 -2.58 3.78
C HIS A 166 2.20 -1.64 2.58
N LEU A 167 1.16 -1.75 1.74
CA LEU A 167 1.09 -1.05 0.45
C LEU A 167 1.09 0.48 0.60
N GLY A 168 0.32 1.03 1.54
CA GLY A 168 0.32 2.47 1.82
C GLY A 168 1.69 2.97 2.29
N HIS A 169 2.39 2.20 3.14
CA HIS A 169 3.75 2.54 3.56
C HIS A 169 4.77 2.37 2.43
N PHE A 170 4.63 1.34 1.60
CA PHE A 170 5.45 1.13 0.42
C PHE A 170 5.33 2.32 -0.52
N PHE A 171 4.10 2.76 -0.82
CA PHE A 171 3.87 3.91 -1.68
C PHE A 171 4.41 5.20 -1.07
N LEU A 172 4.11 5.46 0.21
CA LEU A 172 4.63 6.62 0.93
C LEU A 172 6.17 6.68 0.92
N THR A 173 6.81 5.54 1.18
CA THR A 173 8.28 5.43 1.22
C THR A 173 8.87 5.77 -0.14
N ASN A 174 8.28 5.27 -1.24
CA ASN A 174 8.74 5.57 -2.59
C ASN A 174 8.55 7.05 -2.96
N LEU A 175 7.42 7.66 -2.58
CA LEU A 175 7.17 9.09 -2.84
C LEU A 175 8.17 10.00 -2.12
N LEU A 176 8.58 9.63 -0.90
CA LEU A 176 9.53 10.42 -0.09
C LEU A 176 11.00 10.02 -0.31
N LEU A 177 11.27 9.03 -1.17
CA LEU A 177 12.57 8.38 -1.25
C LEU A 177 13.69 9.32 -1.68
N GLU A 178 13.45 10.13 -2.71
CA GLU A 178 14.47 11.08 -3.20
C GLU A 178 14.77 12.15 -2.15
N ARG A 179 13.75 12.68 -1.46
CA ARG A 179 13.95 13.62 -0.35
C ARG A 179 14.75 13.00 0.80
N LEU A 180 14.53 11.73 1.11
CA LEU A 180 15.32 11.00 2.12
C LEU A 180 16.79 10.88 1.69
N LYS A 181 17.06 10.60 0.41
CA LYS A 181 18.44 10.55 -0.13
C LYS A 181 19.11 11.93 -0.08
N GLU A 182 18.40 12.99 -0.48
CA GLU A 182 18.89 14.37 -0.39
C GLU A 182 19.19 14.80 1.05
N SER A 183 18.48 14.22 2.02
CA SER A 183 18.63 14.47 3.45
C SER A 183 19.63 13.55 4.14
N ALA A 184 20.41 12.76 3.38
CA ALA A 184 21.37 11.82 3.95
C ALA A 184 22.38 12.55 4.88
N PRO A 185 22.75 11.97 6.04
CA PRO A 185 22.35 10.65 6.52
C PRO A 185 20.89 10.62 7.02
N SER A 186 20.10 9.69 6.48
CA SER A 186 18.68 9.55 6.81
C SER A 186 18.29 8.09 7.01
N ARG A 187 17.07 7.83 7.53
CA ARG A 187 16.65 6.49 7.95
C ARG A 187 15.21 6.18 7.62
N ILE A 188 14.93 4.92 7.34
CA ILE A 188 13.60 4.37 7.15
C ILE A 188 13.39 3.22 8.14
N ILE A 189 12.37 3.31 8.99
CA ILE A 189 12.06 2.30 10.00
C ILE A 189 10.70 1.66 9.69
N ASN A 190 10.72 0.36 9.39
CA ASN A 190 9.52 -0.46 9.17
C ASN A 190 9.17 -1.24 10.45
N VAL A 191 8.00 -0.94 11.04
CA VAL A 191 7.52 -1.65 12.23
C VAL A 191 6.78 -2.93 11.83
N SER A 192 7.37 -4.07 12.14
CA SER A 192 6.83 -5.40 11.90
C SER A 192 6.45 -6.09 13.23
N SER A 193 6.30 -7.42 13.23
CA SER A 193 5.89 -8.25 14.36
C SER A 193 6.53 -9.63 14.26
N LEU A 194 6.72 -10.33 15.39
CA LEU A 194 7.11 -11.75 15.34
C LEU A 194 6.06 -12.65 14.68
N LEU A 195 4.84 -12.16 14.50
CA LEU A 195 3.80 -12.86 13.74
C LEU A 195 4.13 -12.96 12.24
N HIS A 196 5.13 -12.23 11.72
CA HIS A 196 5.62 -12.41 10.34
C HIS A 196 6.03 -13.86 10.05
N ARG A 197 6.46 -14.61 11.07
CA ARG A 197 6.88 -16.01 10.95
C ARG A 197 5.76 -16.96 10.54
N HIS A 198 4.51 -16.53 10.73
CA HIS A 198 3.32 -17.26 10.31
C HIS A 198 2.74 -16.69 9.01
N GLY A 199 3.37 -15.66 8.44
CA GLY A 199 2.97 -15.09 7.16
C GLY A 199 3.37 -16.00 6.01
N ILE A 200 2.58 -15.95 4.95
CA ILE A 200 2.84 -16.59 3.66
C ILE A 200 2.64 -15.53 2.59
N ILE A 201 3.63 -15.38 1.70
CA ILE A 201 3.52 -14.47 0.56
C ILE A 201 2.92 -15.25 -0.61
N ASP A 202 1.63 -15.01 -0.86
CA ASP A 202 0.92 -15.49 -2.04
C ASP A 202 0.53 -14.28 -2.89
N PHE A 203 1.23 -14.09 -4.00
CA PHE A 203 1.05 -12.91 -4.86
C PHE A 203 -0.34 -12.83 -5.51
N ASP A 204 -1.05 -13.95 -5.66
CA ASP A 204 -2.40 -13.96 -6.25
C ASP A 204 -3.48 -13.49 -5.26
N HIS A 205 -3.19 -13.61 -3.97
CA HIS A 205 -4.14 -13.36 -2.88
C HIS A 205 -3.74 -12.21 -1.95
N LEU A 206 -2.50 -11.70 -2.01
CA LEU A 206 -2.01 -10.57 -1.21
C LEU A 206 -2.98 -9.37 -1.21
N SER A 207 -3.53 -9.00 -2.37
CA SER A 207 -4.49 -7.89 -2.50
C SER A 207 -5.95 -8.25 -2.20
N LYS A 208 -6.28 -9.54 -2.10
CA LYS A 208 -7.65 -10.06 -1.95
C LYS A 208 -7.94 -10.65 -0.57
N GLY A 209 -6.89 -10.86 0.22
CA GLY A 209 -6.94 -11.39 1.57
C GLY A 209 -6.44 -12.82 1.70
N PRO A 210 -6.59 -13.43 2.89
CA PRO A 210 -5.89 -14.64 3.23
C PRO A 210 -6.42 -15.84 2.45
N LEU A 211 -5.52 -16.78 2.16
CA LEU A 211 -5.89 -18.03 1.48
C LEU A 211 -6.96 -18.80 2.27
N PRO A 212 -7.88 -19.52 1.60
CA PRO A 212 -8.84 -20.38 2.28
C PRO A 212 -8.17 -21.40 3.23
N SER A 213 -7.00 -21.92 2.85
CA SER A 213 -6.19 -22.83 3.67
C SER A 213 -5.61 -22.20 4.94
N GLN A 214 -5.50 -20.87 4.99
CA GLN A 214 -5.02 -20.13 6.15
C GLN A 214 -6.14 -19.79 7.16
N LYS A 215 -7.42 -19.90 6.76
CA LYS A 215 -8.58 -19.51 7.59
C LYS A 215 -8.86 -20.46 8.79
N SER A 216 -8.09 -21.54 8.94
CA SER A 216 -8.27 -22.54 10.00
C SER A 216 -7.38 -22.31 11.24
N GLY A 217 -6.56 -21.25 11.27
CA GLY A 217 -5.64 -20.94 12.37
C GLY A 217 -6.22 -20.03 13.48
N LYS A 218 -5.55 -19.98 14.64
CA LYS A 218 -5.89 -19.07 15.77
C LYS A 218 -5.40 -17.63 15.59
N LEU A 219 -4.51 -17.39 14.63
CA LEU A 219 -3.90 -16.09 14.34
C LEU A 219 -4.57 -15.48 13.09
N PRO A 220 -4.60 -14.15 12.94
CA PRO A 220 -5.12 -13.51 11.72
C PRO A 220 -4.09 -13.64 10.59
N PRO A 221 -4.25 -14.55 9.61
CA PRO A 221 -3.27 -14.73 8.54
C PRO A 221 -3.02 -13.47 7.71
N ALA A 222 -4.04 -12.66 7.41
CA ALA A 222 -3.85 -11.43 6.63
C ALA A 222 -2.88 -10.46 7.32
N TYR A 223 -3.05 -10.27 8.64
CA TYR A 223 -2.12 -9.51 9.46
C TYR A 223 -0.70 -10.08 9.40
N CYS A 224 -0.55 -11.41 9.57
CA CYS A 224 0.76 -12.06 9.53
C CYS A 224 1.46 -11.88 8.18
N ASN A 225 0.72 -12.04 7.08
CA ASN A 225 1.19 -11.81 5.71
C ASN A 225 1.66 -10.36 5.54
N SER A 226 0.87 -9.38 6.01
CA SER A 226 1.24 -7.96 5.91
C SER A 226 2.52 -7.62 6.69
N LYS A 227 2.73 -8.24 7.87
CA LYS A 227 3.95 -8.03 8.66
C LYS A 227 5.16 -8.73 8.08
N LEU A 228 4.97 -9.82 7.35
CA LEU A 228 6.01 -10.45 6.53
C LEU A 228 6.38 -9.58 5.32
N CYS A 229 5.40 -8.94 4.66
CA CYS A 229 5.66 -7.98 3.59
C CYS A 229 6.57 -6.84 4.05
N ASN A 230 6.35 -6.29 5.26
CA ASN A 230 7.21 -5.23 5.82
C ASN A 230 8.67 -5.67 5.99
N VAL A 231 8.93 -6.96 6.28
CA VAL A 231 10.29 -7.50 6.38
C VAL A 231 10.92 -7.57 5.00
N TYR A 232 10.23 -8.19 4.04
CA TYR A 232 10.72 -8.29 2.66
C TYR A 232 10.92 -6.93 2.00
N HIS A 233 10.03 -5.97 2.28
CA HIS A 233 10.16 -4.60 1.82
C HIS A 233 11.46 -3.97 2.30
N ALA A 234 11.79 -4.10 3.59
CA ALA A 234 13.01 -3.51 4.11
C ALA A 234 14.28 -4.21 3.61
N MET A 235 14.23 -5.53 3.42
CA MET A 235 15.34 -6.28 2.81
C MET A 235 15.65 -5.73 1.41
N GLU A 236 14.64 -5.65 0.54
CA GLU A 236 14.79 -5.16 -0.82
C GLU A 236 15.18 -3.68 -0.85
N LEU A 237 14.52 -2.85 -0.03
CA LEU A 237 14.77 -1.41 0.02
C LEU A 237 16.21 -1.12 0.43
N GLY A 238 16.73 -1.83 1.42
CA GLY A 238 18.12 -1.68 1.86
C GLY A 238 19.12 -2.12 0.79
N GLU A 239 18.83 -3.22 0.08
CA GLU A 239 19.67 -3.67 -1.05
C GLU A 239 19.69 -2.62 -2.18
N ARG A 240 18.53 -2.05 -2.53
CA ARG A 240 18.41 -1.03 -3.58
C ARG A 240 19.02 0.31 -3.21
N LEU A 241 19.01 0.68 -1.93
CA LEU A 241 19.59 1.95 -1.47
C LEU A 241 21.12 1.90 -1.38
N GLY A 242 21.71 0.72 -1.14
CA GLY A 242 23.16 0.54 -1.17
C GLY A 242 23.90 1.58 -0.32
N ASP A 243 24.69 2.43 -1.00
CA ASP A 243 25.50 3.49 -0.40
C ASP A 243 24.88 4.89 -0.50
N SER A 244 23.57 4.99 -0.72
CA SER A 244 22.87 6.29 -0.83
C SER A 244 22.84 7.11 0.47
N GLY A 245 23.47 6.64 1.55
CA GLY A 245 23.44 7.27 2.87
C GLY A 245 22.09 7.15 3.60
N VAL A 246 21.18 6.31 3.11
CA VAL A 246 19.87 6.05 3.72
C VAL A 246 19.86 4.66 4.34
N ASP A 247 19.77 4.57 5.67
CA ASP A 247 19.72 3.28 6.37
C ASP A 247 18.29 2.78 6.52
N VAL A 248 18.08 1.47 6.33
CA VAL A 248 16.77 0.83 6.46
C VAL A 248 16.78 -0.14 7.62
N PHE A 249 15.85 0.04 8.56
CA PHE A 249 15.68 -0.81 9.73
C PHE A 249 14.29 -1.45 9.79
N THR A 250 14.22 -2.74 10.08
CA THR A 250 12.98 -3.41 10.51
C THR A 250 13.08 -3.90 11.94
N LEU A 251 11.99 -3.81 12.70
CA LEU A 251 11.96 -4.25 14.10
C LEU A 251 10.61 -4.86 14.52
N CYS A 252 10.61 -5.58 15.65
CA CYS A 252 9.40 -5.90 16.40
C CYS A 252 9.40 -5.26 17.80
N PRO A 253 8.33 -4.51 18.15
CA PRO A 253 8.20 -3.87 19.46
C PRO A 253 7.88 -4.88 20.59
N GLY A 254 7.55 -6.13 20.24
CA GLY A 254 7.05 -7.14 21.15
C GLY A 254 5.52 -7.08 21.31
N TRP A 255 4.98 -7.90 22.22
CA TRP A 255 3.55 -7.89 22.51
C TRP A 255 3.22 -6.69 23.40
N CYS A 256 2.61 -5.66 22.82
CA CYS A 256 2.35 -4.40 23.49
C CYS A 256 0.85 -4.18 23.68
N TYR A 257 0.48 -3.61 24.84
CA TYR A 257 -0.84 -3.05 25.04
C TYR A 257 -0.97 -1.79 24.18
N SER A 258 -1.65 -1.94 23.04
CA SER A 258 -1.90 -0.88 22.08
C SER A 258 -3.31 -1.05 21.50
N GLY A 259 -3.79 -0.03 20.79
CA GLY A 259 -5.07 -0.11 20.07
C GLY A 259 -5.05 -1.04 18.84
N LEU A 260 -4.04 -1.90 18.66
CA LEU A 260 -3.92 -2.77 17.47
C LEU A 260 -5.11 -3.71 17.32
N MET A 261 -5.57 -4.29 18.44
CA MET A 261 -6.66 -5.28 18.46
C MET A 261 -8.02 -4.66 18.79
N ARG A 262 -8.21 -3.34 18.59
CA ARG A 262 -9.45 -2.62 18.96
C ARG A 262 -10.72 -3.11 18.24
N HIS A 263 -10.55 -3.85 17.15
CA HIS A 263 -11.65 -4.36 16.32
C HIS A 263 -12.06 -5.81 16.65
N TYR A 264 -11.41 -6.44 17.64
CA TYR A 264 -11.72 -7.80 18.10
C TYR A 264 -12.63 -7.75 19.32
N ASN A 265 -13.75 -8.49 19.24
CA ASN A 265 -14.63 -8.70 20.37
C ASN A 265 -14.32 -10.06 21.00
N PHE A 266 -13.45 -10.06 22.02
CA PHE A 266 -13.19 -11.26 22.79
C PHE A 266 -14.29 -11.47 23.84
N PRO A 267 -14.79 -12.70 24.04
CA PRO A 267 -15.69 -13.00 25.16
C PRO A 267 -14.96 -12.81 26.49
N TRP A 268 -15.70 -12.40 27.53
CA TRP A 268 -15.16 -11.98 28.84
C TRP A 268 -14.17 -12.99 29.45
N TYR A 269 -14.46 -14.30 29.33
CA TYR A 269 -13.62 -15.36 29.90
C TYR A 269 -12.22 -15.43 29.27
N LYS A 270 -12.04 -15.02 28.01
CA LYS A 270 -10.71 -14.97 27.37
C LYS A 270 -9.81 -13.93 28.00
N TYR A 271 -10.37 -12.85 28.55
CA TYR A 271 -9.57 -11.88 29.30
C TYR A 271 -9.03 -12.50 30.58
N ILE A 272 -9.82 -13.31 31.29
CA ILE A 272 -9.39 -14.00 32.51
C ILE A 272 -8.30 -15.03 32.19
N THR A 273 -8.48 -15.83 31.13
CA THR A 273 -7.49 -16.87 30.78
C THR A 273 -6.19 -16.30 30.23
N ILE A 274 -6.24 -15.18 29.50
CA ILE A 274 -5.03 -14.54 28.95
C ILE A 274 -4.34 -13.62 29.95
N PHE A 275 -5.04 -13.17 31.01
CA PHE A 275 -4.53 -12.18 31.96
C PHE A 275 -3.18 -12.57 32.58
N PRO A 276 -2.94 -13.79 33.08
CA PRO A 276 -1.64 -14.14 33.67
C PRO A 276 -0.50 -14.00 32.65
N ILE A 277 -0.72 -14.44 31.41
CA ILE A 277 0.28 -14.36 30.33
C ILE A 277 0.48 -12.89 29.91
N ALA A 278 -0.60 -12.13 29.78
CA ALA A 278 -0.56 -10.70 29.47
C ALA A 278 0.18 -9.93 30.57
N PHE A 279 -0.11 -10.21 31.84
CA PHE A 279 0.58 -9.60 32.98
C PHE A 279 2.09 -9.87 32.91
N LEU A 280 2.54 -11.08 32.57
CA LEU A 280 3.98 -11.38 32.55
C LEU A 280 4.72 -10.83 31.31
N PHE A 281 4.08 -10.84 30.13
CA PHE A 281 4.77 -10.61 28.85
C PHE A 281 4.32 -9.36 28.08
N MET A 282 3.15 -8.81 28.38
CA MET A 282 2.63 -7.63 27.69
C MET A 282 3.36 -6.37 28.16
N ARG A 283 3.82 -5.60 27.18
CA ARG A 283 4.56 -4.35 27.35
C ARG A 283 3.60 -3.18 27.34
N SER A 284 3.94 -2.10 28.05
CA SER A 284 3.29 -0.82 27.81
C SER A 284 3.73 -0.27 26.45
N ALA A 285 2.94 0.64 25.87
CA ALA A 285 3.31 1.34 24.64
C ALA A 285 4.69 2.02 24.75
N ASN A 286 4.99 2.61 25.91
CA ASN A 286 6.27 3.24 26.20
C ASN A 286 7.46 2.26 26.07
N LYS A 287 7.34 1.06 26.65
CA LYS A 287 8.39 0.03 26.56
C LYS A 287 8.49 -0.53 25.13
N GLY A 288 7.38 -0.64 24.40
CA GLY A 288 7.38 -1.08 23.01
C GLY A 288 8.03 -0.07 22.05
N ALA A 289 7.84 1.24 22.30
CA ALA A 289 8.39 2.32 21.48
C ALA A 289 9.92 2.45 21.59
N GLN A 290 10.54 1.91 22.65
CA GLN A 290 12.00 1.97 22.86
C GLN A 290 12.79 1.45 21.67
N GLY A 291 12.36 0.33 21.07
CA GLY A 291 13.03 -0.24 19.91
C GLY A 291 12.93 0.65 18.67
N ILE A 292 11.77 1.30 18.48
CA ILE A 292 11.52 2.24 17.38
C ILE A 292 12.43 3.45 17.51
N VAL A 293 12.45 4.07 18.68
CA VAL A 293 13.29 5.24 18.95
C VAL A 293 14.77 4.88 18.84
N HIS A 294 15.19 3.72 19.35
CA HIS A 294 16.57 3.27 19.22
C HIS A 294 17.02 3.17 17.75
N CYS A 295 16.22 2.54 16.88
CA CYS A 295 16.54 2.49 15.44
C CYS A 295 16.53 3.89 14.80
N ALA A 296 15.67 4.79 15.30
CA ALA A 296 15.54 6.14 14.77
C ALA A 296 16.70 7.08 15.16
N VAL A 297 17.33 6.90 16.33
CA VAL A 297 18.29 7.91 16.87
C VAL A 297 19.68 7.36 17.18
N GLU A 298 19.86 6.06 17.38
CA GLU A 298 21.16 5.50 17.76
C GLU A 298 22.15 5.56 16.59
N GLU A 299 23.36 6.04 16.82
CA GLU A 299 24.38 6.14 15.77
C GLU A 299 25.10 4.79 15.56
N ASN A 300 25.63 4.57 14.36
CA ASN A 300 26.43 3.38 14.02
C ASN A 300 25.76 2.03 14.30
N LEU A 301 24.43 1.96 14.13
CA LEU A 301 23.73 0.69 14.20
C LEU A 301 24.17 -0.22 13.05
N PRO A 302 24.42 -1.52 13.31
CA PRO A 302 24.66 -2.46 12.23
C PRO A 302 23.44 -2.48 11.31
N LYS A 303 23.69 -2.21 10.02
CA LYS A 303 22.73 -2.35 8.93
C LYS A 303 22.11 -3.75 9.02
N ASN A 304 20.79 -3.83 8.90
CA ASN A 304 20.05 -5.05 9.17
C ASN A 304 19.09 -5.45 8.04
N TYR A 305 19.29 -4.97 6.83
CA TYR A 305 18.59 -5.49 5.66
C TYR A 305 19.31 -6.75 5.14
N GLY A 306 18.55 -7.80 4.78
CA GLY A 306 19.08 -9.11 4.35
C GLY A 306 18.74 -10.29 5.28
N SER A 307 19.42 -11.42 5.13
CA SER A 307 19.10 -12.71 5.77
C SER A 307 19.17 -12.72 7.31
N PHE A 308 19.74 -11.69 7.95
CA PHE A 308 20.14 -11.74 9.36
C PHE A 308 19.52 -10.68 10.29
N GLY A 309 18.73 -9.72 9.81
CA GLY A 309 18.58 -8.47 10.55
C GLY A 309 17.17 -8.00 10.88
N PHE A 310 16.63 -8.36 12.02
CA PHE A 310 15.44 -7.73 12.58
C PHE A 310 15.84 -7.11 13.92
N TYR A 311 15.38 -5.94 14.32
CA TYR A 311 15.67 -5.45 15.68
C TYR A 311 14.60 -5.90 16.67
N ARG A 312 15.04 -6.28 17.87
CA ARG A 312 14.15 -6.56 18.99
C ARG A 312 14.85 -6.20 20.28
N ASN A 313 14.15 -5.52 21.19
CA ASN A 313 14.70 -5.10 22.49
C ASN A 313 15.97 -4.23 22.35
N CYS A 314 16.00 -3.33 21.36
CA CYS A 314 17.15 -2.46 21.06
C CYS A 314 18.44 -3.24 20.76
N ARG A 315 18.32 -4.42 20.13
CA ARG A 315 19.44 -5.26 19.70
C ARG A 315 19.13 -5.94 18.38
N PRO A 316 20.15 -6.27 17.57
CA PRO A 316 19.98 -7.16 16.44
C PRO A 316 19.38 -8.50 16.88
N PHE A 317 18.45 -9.02 16.09
CA PHE A 317 17.69 -10.23 16.34
C PHE A 317 17.57 -11.02 15.03
N THR A 318 18.05 -12.26 15.03
CA THR A 318 17.92 -13.16 13.89
C THR A 318 16.60 -13.90 13.99
N SER A 319 15.75 -13.76 12.96
CA SER A 319 14.51 -14.55 12.88
C SER A 319 14.84 -16.00 12.53
N PRO A 320 14.15 -17.00 13.12
CA PRO A 320 14.28 -18.39 12.69
C PRO A 320 13.67 -18.62 11.30
N THR A 321 12.89 -17.69 10.77
CA THR A 321 12.35 -17.75 9.41
C THR A 321 13.45 -17.44 8.39
N THR A 322 13.66 -18.34 7.44
CA THR A 322 14.51 -18.09 6.28
C THR A 322 13.78 -17.19 5.29
N PHE A 323 14.41 -16.08 4.91
CA PHE A 323 13.86 -15.16 3.93
C PHE A 323 14.47 -15.42 2.54
N SER A 324 13.63 -15.42 1.51
CA SER A 324 14.07 -15.55 0.11
C SER A 324 14.26 -14.17 -0.55
N PRO A 325 15.45 -13.84 -1.08
CA PRO A 325 15.65 -12.62 -1.87
C PRO A 325 14.76 -12.54 -3.11
N ASP A 326 14.42 -13.67 -3.73
CA ASP A 326 13.53 -13.67 -4.90
C ASP A 326 12.12 -13.17 -4.55
N ILE A 327 11.65 -13.50 -3.35
CA ILE A 327 10.35 -13.03 -2.85
C ILE A 327 10.40 -11.52 -2.55
N SER A 328 11.50 -10.99 -2.01
CA SER A 328 11.64 -9.56 -1.75
C SER A 328 11.59 -8.74 -3.04
N LYS A 329 12.35 -9.18 -4.04
CA LYS A 329 12.38 -8.56 -5.36
C LYS A 329 11.05 -8.66 -6.07
N GLN A 330 10.43 -9.85 -6.08
CA GLN A 330 9.13 -10.04 -6.70
C GLN A 330 8.03 -9.20 -6.02
N LEU A 331 8.05 -9.08 -4.69
CA LEU A 331 7.11 -8.24 -3.94
C LEU A 331 7.25 -6.78 -4.36
N TRP A 332 8.46 -6.25 -4.41
CA TRP A 332 8.73 -4.89 -4.88
C TRP A 332 8.21 -4.66 -6.31
N ASP A 333 8.60 -5.54 -7.23
CA ASP A 333 8.25 -5.40 -8.65
C ASP A 333 6.74 -5.62 -8.90
N SER A 334 6.03 -6.32 -8.01
CA SER A 334 4.58 -6.54 -8.14
C SER A 334 3.73 -5.32 -7.80
N HIS A 335 4.30 -4.33 -7.10
CA HIS A 335 3.58 -3.13 -6.66
C HIS A 335 3.74 -1.94 -7.61
N VAL A 336 4.60 -2.04 -8.61
CA VAL A 336 4.88 -0.97 -9.56
C VAL A 336 4.45 -1.45 -10.94
N LEU A 337 3.63 -0.67 -11.64
CA LEU A 337 3.59 -0.77 -13.11
C LEU A 337 4.99 -0.39 -13.59
N SER A 338 5.81 -1.39 -13.90
CA SER A 338 7.17 -1.15 -14.39
C SER A 338 7.07 -0.58 -15.81
N GLU A 339 7.37 0.72 -15.93
CA GLU A 339 7.64 1.39 -17.19
C GLU A 339 9.15 1.64 -17.26
N ASP A 340 9.83 0.96 -18.19
CA ASP A 340 11.24 1.18 -18.44
C ASP A 340 11.42 1.90 -19.77
N THR A 341 12.13 3.03 -19.76
CA THR A 341 12.54 3.69 -21.01
C THR A 341 13.76 2.96 -21.57
N ILE A 342 13.57 2.20 -22.65
CA ILE A 342 14.65 1.47 -23.33
C ILE A 342 15.56 2.43 -24.09
N PHE A 343 14.97 3.46 -24.70
CA PHE A 343 15.68 4.34 -25.60
C PHE A 343 14.96 5.69 -25.74
N ARG A 344 15.74 6.76 -25.83
CA ARG A 344 15.24 8.10 -26.11
C ARG A 344 16.29 8.89 -26.89
N GLU A 345 15.89 9.47 -28.02
CA GLU A 345 16.80 10.23 -28.88
C GLU A 345 16.05 11.40 -29.53
N VAL A 346 16.70 12.56 -29.59
CA VAL A 346 16.23 13.70 -30.38
C VAL A 346 16.95 13.67 -31.73
N ARG A 347 16.18 13.58 -32.82
CA ARG A 347 16.70 13.68 -34.19
C ARG A 347 16.06 14.86 -34.89
N GLY A 348 16.83 15.93 -35.10
CA GLY A 348 16.28 17.21 -35.57
C GLY A 348 15.25 17.75 -34.58
N ASN A 349 14.04 18.06 -35.04
CA ASN A 349 12.94 18.55 -34.20
C ASN A 349 11.95 17.45 -33.73
N LYS A 350 12.40 16.19 -33.77
CA LYS A 350 11.59 15.03 -33.39
C LYS A 350 12.23 14.31 -32.22
N LEU A 351 11.42 14.03 -31.20
CA LEU A 351 11.82 13.19 -30.08
C LEU A 351 11.27 11.78 -30.30
N PHE A 352 12.17 10.80 -30.37
CA PHE A 352 11.85 9.39 -30.45
C PHE A 352 12.04 8.76 -29.07
N THR A 353 11.04 8.03 -28.59
CA THR A 353 11.11 7.29 -27.33
C THR A 353 10.66 5.85 -27.54
N LYS A 354 11.28 4.91 -26.84
CA LYS A 354 10.88 3.51 -26.78
C LYS A 354 10.81 3.09 -25.33
N ARG A 355 9.66 2.54 -24.94
CA ARG A 355 9.34 2.13 -23.58
C ARG A 355 8.92 0.67 -23.56
N LEU A 356 9.27 -0.03 -22.48
CA LEU A 356 8.75 -1.35 -22.14
C LEU A 356 7.74 -1.19 -21.02
N LEU A 357 6.54 -1.69 -21.24
CA LEU A 357 5.44 -1.70 -20.30
C LEU A 357 5.09 -3.15 -19.98
N THR A 358 5.01 -3.51 -18.70
CA THR A 358 4.57 -4.86 -18.31
C THR A 358 3.10 -4.87 -17.97
N LYS A 359 2.30 -5.61 -18.73
CA LYS A 359 0.88 -5.82 -18.43
C LYS A 359 0.72 -6.96 -17.42
N THR A 360 0.08 -6.66 -16.29
CA THR A 360 -0.15 -7.57 -15.16
C THR A 360 -1.50 -8.27 -15.18
N ASN A 361 -2.35 -8.00 -16.19
CA ASN A 361 -3.67 -8.61 -16.29
C ASN A 361 -3.57 -10.12 -16.54
N ARG A 362 -4.38 -10.88 -15.80
CA ARG A 362 -4.47 -12.33 -15.94
C ARG A 362 -4.99 -12.74 -17.32
N VAL A 363 -4.40 -13.80 -17.86
CA VAL A 363 -4.87 -14.50 -19.06
C VAL A 363 -6.30 -15.01 -18.83
N PRO A 364 -7.22 -14.94 -19.81
CA PRO A 364 -8.53 -15.58 -19.68
C PRO A 364 -8.39 -17.06 -19.30
N LYS A 365 -9.30 -17.58 -18.46
CA LYS A 365 -9.21 -18.97 -17.94
C LYS A 365 -9.02 -20.04 -19.02
N TRP A 366 -9.56 -19.85 -20.21
CA TRP A 366 -9.38 -20.78 -21.34
C TRP A 366 -7.95 -20.76 -21.92
N GLY A 367 -7.25 -19.63 -21.83
CA GLY A 367 -5.89 -19.43 -22.35
C GLY A 367 -4.78 -19.87 -21.40
N GLU A 368 -5.08 -20.08 -20.10
CA GLU A 368 -4.10 -20.52 -19.10
C GLU A 368 -3.45 -21.87 -19.45
N ARG A 369 -4.11 -22.72 -20.24
CA ARG A 369 -3.58 -24.02 -20.68
C ARG A 369 -2.54 -23.92 -21.79
N PHE A 370 -2.49 -22.81 -22.51
CA PHE A 370 -1.65 -22.63 -23.70
C PHE A 370 -0.57 -21.56 -23.49
N ILE A 371 -0.57 -20.91 -22.33
CA ILE A 371 0.25 -19.74 -22.02
C ILE A 371 1.06 -20.03 -20.76
N SER A 372 2.38 -20.14 -20.91
CA SER A 372 3.30 -20.56 -19.84
C SER A 372 3.80 -19.41 -18.95
N ASN A 373 3.72 -18.16 -19.39
CA ASN A 373 4.14 -16.99 -18.61
C ASN A 373 2.99 -15.98 -18.59
N PRO A 374 2.44 -15.56 -17.45
CA PRO A 374 1.26 -14.69 -17.37
C PRO A 374 1.55 -13.18 -17.60
N LYS A 375 2.82 -12.77 -17.63
CA LYS A 375 3.21 -11.37 -17.83
C LYS A 375 3.45 -11.10 -19.31
N VAL A 376 2.78 -10.08 -19.86
CA VAL A 376 2.98 -9.66 -21.26
C VAL A 376 3.74 -8.34 -21.29
N GLY A 377 4.96 -8.39 -21.78
CA GLY A 377 5.69 -7.20 -22.18
C GLY A 377 5.02 -6.55 -23.39
N ILE A 378 4.83 -5.24 -23.31
CA ILE A 378 4.32 -4.37 -24.35
C ILE A 378 5.42 -3.36 -24.65
N ILE A 379 5.74 -3.16 -25.92
CA ILE A 379 6.60 -2.06 -26.33
C ILE A 379 5.72 -0.91 -26.78
N GLU A 380 6.01 0.27 -26.27
CA GLU A 380 5.48 1.52 -26.79
C GLU A 380 6.62 2.34 -27.44
N GLU A 381 6.46 2.68 -28.70
CA GLU A 381 7.32 3.59 -29.43
C GLU A 381 6.56 4.89 -29.65
N SER A 382 7.15 6.02 -29.30
CA SER A 382 6.52 7.33 -29.49
C SER A 382 7.41 8.30 -30.23
N VAL A 383 6.77 9.16 -31.02
CA VAL A 383 7.41 10.24 -31.78
C VAL A 383 6.67 11.53 -31.48
N VAL A 384 7.34 12.48 -30.84
CA VAL A 384 6.86 13.85 -30.69
C VAL A 384 7.49 14.68 -31.80
N ASP A 385 6.67 15.29 -32.64
CA ASP A 385 7.08 16.20 -33.71
C ASP A 385 6.58 17.61 -33.38
N LEU A 386 7.51 18.49 -33.00
CA LEU A 386 7.20 19.85 -32.57
C LEU A 386 6.79 20.76 -33.74
N ASN A 387 7.27 20.50 -34.97
CA ASN A 387 6.90 21.31 -36.14
C ASN A 387 5.44 21.11 -36.50
N ASN A 388 5.03 19.84 -36.59
CA ASN A 388 3.66 19.47 -36.94
C ASN A 388 2.71 19.49 -35.73
N LYS A 389 3.24 19.75 -34.52
CA LYS A 389 2.51 19.65 -33.24
C LYS A 389 1.76 18.32 -33.11
N THR A 390 2.46 17.22 -33.40
CA THR A 390 1.90 15.87 -33.29
C THR A 390 2.67 15.01 -32.31
N LEU A 391 1.94 14.15 -31.60
CA LEU A 391 2.50 13.03 -30.86
C LEU A 391 1.91 11.76 -31.46
N THR A 392 2.76 10.87 -31.94
CA THR A 392 2.34 9.55 -32.40
C THR A 392 2.84 8.50 -31.42
N THR A 393 1.97 7.63 -30.93
CA THR A 393 2.35 6.44 -30.17
C THR A 393 2.02 5.18 -30.97
N TYR A 394 2.90 4.20 -30.89
CA TYR A 394 2.77 2.87 -31.45
C TYR A 394 2.98 1.84 -30.35
N THR A 395 1.96 1.07 -30.04
CA THR A 395 1.97 0.12 -28.93
C THR A 395 1.77 -1.29 -29.46
N ARG A 396 2.60 -2.25 -29.04
CA ARG A 396 2.49 -3.65 -29.47
C ARG A 396 2.85 -4.63 -28.38
N ASN A 397 2.14 -5.75 -28.30
CA ASN A 397 2.55 -6.85 -27.43
C ASN A 397 3.77 -7.57 -28.01
N VAL A 398 4.76 -7.83 -27.16
CA VAL A 398 5.95 -8.63 -27.50
C VAL A 398 5.72 -10.10 -27.18
N GLY A 399 4.93 -10.36 -26.13
CA GLY A 399 4.50 -11.71 -25.76
C GLY A 399 3.24 -12.16 -26.50
N TYR A 400 3.10 -13.48 -26.69
CA TYR A 400 1.94 -14.14 -27.31
C TYR A 400 1.59 -13.74 -28.76
N THR A 401 2.54 -13.18 -29.51
CA THR A 401 2.32 -12.77 -30.90
C THR A 401 1.78 -13.89 -31.80
N LYS A 402 2.15 -15.16 -31.53
CA LYS A 402 1.60 -16.35 -32.21
C LYS A 402 0.11 -16.58 -31.94
N VAL A 403 -0.38 -16.25 -30.75
CA VAL A 403 -1.79 -16.40 -30.37
C VAL A 403 -2.58 -15.22 -30.90
N MET A 404 -2.15 -14.00 -30.56
CA MET A 404 -2.74 -12.77 -31.03
C MET A 404 -1.71 -11.64 -30.99
N SER A 405 -1.44 -11.04 -32.13
CA SER A 405 -0.68 -9.80 -32.25
C SER A 405 -1.66 -8.63 -32.26
N VAL A 406 -1.41 -7.63 -31.43
CA VAL A 406 -2.16 -6.38 -31.37
C VAL A 406 -1.16 -5.25 -31.52
N ILE A 407 -1.33 -4.49 -32.60
CA ILE A 407 -0.60 -3.24 -32.83
C ILE A 407 -1.62 -2.13 -32.75
N GLU A 408 -1.31 -1.11 -31.97
CA GLU A 408 -2.13 0.07 -31.81
C GLU A 408 -1.32 1.30 -32.19
N LYS A 409 -1.94 2.22 -32.91
CA LYS A 409 -1.39 3.53 -33.23
C LYS A 409 -2.34 4.60 -32.72
N VAL A 410 -1.82 5.59 -32.02
CA VAL A 410 -2.57 6.79 -31.66
C VAL A 410 -1.82 8.00 -32.18
N VAL A 411 -2.53 8.88 -32.88
CA VAL A 411 -2.00 10.16 -33.35
C VAL A 411 -2.75 11.27 -32.63
N TYR A 412 -2.04 11.96 -31.76
CA TYR A 412 -2.47 13.20 -31.14
C TYR A 412 -2.06 14.36 -32.04
N ARG A 413 -3.03 15.19 -32.41
CA ARG A 413 -2.83 16.37 -33.26
C ARG A 413 -3.79 17.47 -32.83
N VAL A 414 -3.50 18.70 -33.22
CA VAL A 414 -4.44 19.82 -33.05
C VAL A 414 -5.72 19.53 -33.85
N SER A 415 -6.88 19.84 -33.27
CA SER A 415 -8.16 19.69 -33.98
C SER A 415 -8.22 20.65 -35.16
N ASP A 416 -8.76 20.17 -36.28
CA ASP A 416 -9.02 21.01 -37.44
C ASP A 416 -10.16 22.00 -37.15
N ASP A 417 -11.09 21.63 -36.26
CA ASP A 417 -12.28 22.43 -35.91
C ASP A 417 -12.01 23.47 -34.81
N ASN A 418 -11.07 23.18 -33.91
CA ASN A 418 -10.73 24.06 -32.79
C ASN A 418 -9.23 23.98 -32.45
N PRO A 419 -8.46 25.05 -32.71
CA PRO A 419 -7.02 25.07 -32.43
C PRO A 419 -6.63 24.83 -30.97
N ASN A 420 -7.57 25.00 -30.02
CA ASN A 420 -7.35 24.75 -28.60
C ASN A 420 -7.62 23.29 -28.21
N TRP A 421 -8.12 22.47 -29.12
CA TRP A 421 -8.41 21.06 -28.87
C TRP A 421 -7.32 20.17 -29.43
N THR A 422 -7.09 19.05 -28.73
CA THR A 422 -6.25 17.96 -29.22
C THR A 422 -7.14 16.78 -29.57
N VAL A 423 -7.06 16.32 -30.81
CA VAL A 423 -7.76 15.12 -31.29
C VAL A 423 -6.81 13.94 -31.24
N ALA A 424 -7.25 12.83 -30.66
CA ALA A 424 -6.52 11.58 -30.60
C ALA A 424 -7.15 10.55 -31.56
N VAL A 425 -6.55 10.37 -32.73
CA VAL A 425 -7.02 9.38 -33.71
C VAL A 425 -6.38 8.03 -33.42
N ARG A 426 -7.21 7.02 -33.13
CA ARG A 426 -6.77 5.69 -32.72
C ARG A 426 -7.04 4.64 -33.80
N SER A 427 -6.07 3.76 -34.03
CA SER A 427 -6.17 2.66 -34.99
C SER A 427 -5.56 1.40 -34.39
N GLY A 428 -6.20 0.24 -34.64
CA GLY A 428 -5.75 -1.04 -34.12
C GLY A 428 -5.68 -2.10 -35.22
N TRP A 429 -4.60 -2.85 -35.26
CA TRP A 429 -4.40 -4.01 -36.12
C TRP A 429 -4.27 -5.25 -35.25
N ILE A 430 -5.08 -6.25 -35.56
CA ILE A 430 -5.15 -7.48 -34.78
C ILE A 430 -4.96 -8.64 -35.72
N ASP A 431 -3.97 -9.48 -35.43
CA ASP A 431 -3.67 -10.68 -36.20
C ASP A 431 -3.51 -11.90 -35.29
N SER A 432 -3.58 -13.09 -35.87
CA SER A 432 -3.42 -14.37 -35.17
C SER A 432 -2.82 -15.40 -36.12
N ASP A 433 -1.89 -16.20 -35.60
CA ASP A 433 -1.27 -17.31 -36.33
C ASP A 433 -1.78 -18.68 -35.84
N VAL A 434 -2.84 -18.70 -35.04
CA VAL A 434 -3.43 -19.95 -34.55
C VAL A 434 -4.17 -20.65 -35.68
N PHE A 435 -3.59 -21.74 -36.17
CA PHE A 435 -4.19 -22.57 -37.21
C PHE A 435 -5.60 -23.06 -36.80
N GLY A 436 -6.56 -22.94 -37.71
CA GLY A 436 -7.96 -23.33 -37.48
C GLY A 436 -8.80 -22.31 -36.68
N PHE A 437 -8.20 -21.37 -35.95
CA PHE A 437 -8.92 -20.37 -35.13
C PHE A 437 -8.58 -18.91 -35.46
N LYS A 438 -7.69 -18.65 -36.43
CA LYS A 438 -7.23 -17.32 -36.84
C LYS A 438 -8.35 -16.27 -36.90
N HIS A 439 -9.39 -16.53 -37.71
CA HIS A 439 -10.49 -15.58 -37.91
C HIS A 439 -11.32 -15.34 -36.65
N ALA A 440 -11.56 -16.38 -35.85
CA ALA A 440 -12.32 -16.26 -34.60
C ALA A 440 -11.56 -15.41 -33.57
N ILE A 441 -10.23 -15.61 -33.47
CA ILE A 441 -9.38 -14.84 -32.55
C ILE A 441 -9.25 -13.38 -33.03
N GLN A 442 -9.09 -13.15 -34.33
CA GLN A 442 -9.09 -11.79 -34.89
C GLN A 442 -10.42 -11.06 -34.61
N ALA A 443 -11.56 -11.70 -34.87
CA ALA A 443 -12.87 -11.13 -34.61
C ALA A 443 -13.06 -10.81 -33.12
N PHE A 444 -12.70 -11.74 -32.24
CA PHE A 444 -12.72 -11.55 -30.78
C PHE A 444 -11.83 -10.38 -30.36
N GLY A 445 -10.62 -10.28 -30.91
CA GLY A 445 -9.70 -9.19 -30.62
C GLY A 445 -10.26 -7.84 -31.05
N VAL A 446 -10.85 -7.74 -32.25
CA VAL A 446 -11.45 -6.49 -32.77
C VAL A 446 -12.61 -6.03 -31.90
N GLU A 447 -13.50 -6.96 -31.51
CA GLU A 447 -14.61 -6.64 -30.62
C GLU A 447 -14.12 -6.14 -29.26
N ARG A 448 -13.09 -6.80 -28.71
CA ARG A 448 -12.47 -6.39 -27.45
C ARG A 448 -11.79 -5.03 -27.55
N PHE A 449 -11.11 -4.75 -28.66
CA PHE A 449 -10.49 -3.45 -28.93
C PHE A 449 -11.54 -2.34 -28.92
N ARG A 450 -12.62 -2.49 -29.69
CA ARG A 450 -13.72 -1.51 -29.72
C ARG A 450 -14.32 -1.26 -28.34
N LYS A 451 -14.62 -2.32 -27.58
CA LYS A 451 -15.18 -2.19 -26.23
C LYS A 451 -14.24 -1.47 -25.27
N ASN A 452 -12.94 -1.75 -25.36
CA ASN A 452 -11.95 -1.12 -24.49
C ASN A 452 -11.68 0.34 -24.86
N CYS A 453 -11.75 0.70 -26.15
CA CYS A 453 -11.57 2.08 -26.59
C CYS A 453 -12.53 3.03 -25.86
N SER A 454 -13.83 2.71 -25.81
CA SER A 454 -14.81 3.58 -25.14
C SER A 454 -14.50 3.75 -23.64
N GLN A 455 -14.18 2.65 -22.94
CA GLN A 455 -13.84 2.71 -21.51
C GLN A 455 -12.56 3.50 -21.24
N MET A 456 -11.56 3.31 -22.10
CA MET A 456 -10.30 4.02 -22.01
C MET A 456 -10.47 5.52 -22.29
N VAL A 457 -11.27 5.92 -23.28
CA VAL A 457 -11.56 7.35 -23.55
C VAL A 457 -12.22 7.98 -22.33
N LEU A 458 -13.23 7.34 -21.75
CA LEU A 458 -13.90 7.83 -20.53
C LEU A 458 -12.92 7.97 -19.36
N GLY A 459 -12.08 6.96 -19.13
CA GLY A 459 -11.06 6.99 -18.07
C GLY A 459 -9.99 8.05 -18.32
N PHE A 460 -9.53 8.22 -19.56
CA PHE A 460 -8.54 9.22 -19.93
C PHE A 460 -9.07 10.64 -19.72
N ASN A 461 -10.30 10.92 -20.18
CA ASN A 461 -10.94 12.21 -19.99
C ASN A 461 -11.23 12.50 -18.50
N TYR A 462 -11.62 11.47 -17.74
CA TYR A 462 -11.76 11.59 -16.28
C TYR A 462 -10.44 12.05 -15.64
N VAL A 463 -9.32 11.38 -15.94
CA VAL A 463 -8.00 11.76 -15.42
C VAL A 463 -7.60 13.17 -15.85
N LEU A 464 -7.79 13.52 -17.13
CA LEU A 464 -7.48 14.86 -17.62
C LEU A 464 -8.28 15.94 -16.90
N SER A 465 -9.59 15.72 -16.67
CA SER A 465 -10.44 16.68 -15.95
C SER A 465 -9.99 16.89 -14.50
N LYS A 466 -9.35 15.89 -13.89
CA LYS A 466 -8.81 15.96 -12.53
C LYS A 466 -7.45 16.63 -12.47
N LEU A 467 -6.59 16.38 -13.46
CA LEU A 467 -5.26 16.99 -13.56
C LEU A 467 -5.34 18.47 -13.98
N TYR A 468 -6.31 18.81 -14.82
CA TYR A 468 -6.52 20.16 -15.35
C TYR A 468 -7.98 20.59 -15.12
N PRO A 469 -8.38 20.86 -13.87
CA PRO A 469 -9.74 21.31 -13.58
C PRO A 469 -9.96 22.68 -14.23
N LEU A 470 -10.89 22.74 -15.19
CA LEU A 470 -11.24 23.98 -15.90
C LEU A 470 -11.64 25.05 -14.88
N HIS A 471 -10.76 26.02 -14.65
CA HIS A 471 -11.09 27.19 -13.85
C HIS A 471 -11.92 28.15 -14.70
N GLY A 472 -13.24 28.16 -14.45
CA GLY A 472 -14.14 29.22 -14.86
C GLY A 472 -14.80 29.05 -16.24
N GLN A 473 -15.83 28.21 -16.32
CA GLN A 473 -17.03 28.52 -17.12
C GLN A 473 -18.28 28.03 -16.36
N ASN A 474 -19.31 28.87 -16.36
CA ASN A 474 -20.54 28.74 -15.58
C ASN A 474 -21.38 27.51 -15.97
N ASN A 475 -22.12 27.01 -14.98
CA ASN A 475 -23.13 25.95 -15.01
C ASN A 475 -24.11 26.01 -16.20
N ASP A 476 -23.90 25.20 -17.25
CA ASP A 476 -24.96 24.84 -18.21
C ASP A 476 -24.85 23.41 -18.80
N ASP A 477 -24.00 22.54 -18.24
CA ASP A 477 -23.71 21.19 -18.77
C ASP A 477 -24.78 20.11 -18.49
N GLY A 478 -25.98 20.50 -18.04
CA GLY A 478 -27.09 19.56 -17.84
C GLY A 478 -27.78 19.12 -19.12
N SER A 479 -27.65 19.87 -20.22
CA SER A 479 -28.41 19.68 -21.46
C SER A 479 -27.70 18.82 -22.52
N ILE A 480 -26.37 18.88 -22.59
CA ILE A 480 -25.57 18.24 -23.66
C ILE A 480 -25.58 16.69 -23.52
N ILE A 481 -25.58 16.17 -22.29
CA ILE A 481 -25.51 14.73 -22.02
C ILE A 481 -26.83 14.01 -22.39
N GLN A 482 -27.94 14.73 -22.52
CA GLN A 482 -29.25 14.17 -22.79
C GLN A 482 -29.59 14.14 -24.28
N GLU A 483 -29.12 15.12 -25.06
CA GLU A 483 -29.25 15.12 -26.52
C GLU A 483 -28.38 14.04 -27.19
N GLU A 484 -27.14 13.83 -26.73
CA GLU A 484 -26.24 12.79 -27.28
C GLU A 484 -26.76 11.37 -27.08
N LYS A 485 -27.44 11.07 -25.97
CA LYS A 485 -28.00 9.73 -25.72
C LYS A 485 -29.13 9.38 -26.70
N SER A 486 -29.87 10.37 -27.19
CA SER A 486 -30.97 10.15 -28.13
C SER A 486 -30.47 10.00 -29.58
N SER A 487 -29.44 10.77 -29.97
CA SER A 487 -28.84 10.72 -31.31
C SER A 487 -28.03 9.43 -31.52
N VAL A 488 -27.35 8.96 -30.48
CA VAL A 488 -26.57 7.70 -30.50
C VAL A 488 -27.48 6.48 -30.66
N GLN A 489 -28.69 6.47 -30.07
CA GLN A 489 -29.60 5.33 -30.17
C GLN A 489 -30.20 5.20 -31.59
N GLY A 490 -30.60 6.31 -32.21
CA GLY A 490 -31.13 6.33 -33.58
C GLY A 490 -30.06 6.11 -34.67
N ALA A 491 -28.82 6.56 -34.44
CA ALA A 491 -27.69 6.26 -35.32
C ALA A 491 -27.30 4.78 -35.27
N LYS A 492 -27.41 4.14 -34.09
CA LYS A 492 -27.07 2.74 -33.86
C LYS A 492 -27.98 1.75 -34.60
N GLU A 493 -29.25 2.07 -34.80
CA GLU A 493 -30.19 1.23 -35.59
C GLU A 493 -29.96 1.38 -37.10
N LYS A 494 -29.75 2.61 -37.60
CA LYS A 494 -29.44 2.86 -39.01
C LYS A 494 -28.08 2.27 -39.43
N LEU A 495 -27.08 2.31 -38.55
CA LEU A 495 -25.78 1.65 -38.76
C LEU A 495 -25.88 0.13 -38.74
N LYS A 496 -26.80 -0.46 -37.95
CA LYS A 496 -26.98 -1.92 -37.88
C LYS A 496 -27.57 -2.48 -39.18
N ASP A 497 -28.52 -1.76 -39.78
CA ASP A 497 -29.11 -2.13 -41.07
C ASP A 497 -28.17 -1.88 -42.25
N ALA A 498 -27.37 -0.80 -42.20
CA ALA A 498 -26.33 -0.53 -43.19
C ALA A 498 -25.17 -1.55 -43.08
N ALA A 499 -24.77 -1.94 -41.87
CA ALA A 499 -23.75 -2.95 -41.62
C ALA A 499 -24.21 -4.35 -42.02
N LYS A 500 -25.50 -4.69 -41.87
CA LYS A 500 -26.05 -5.96 -42.35
C LYS A 500 -26.02 -6.04 -43.88
N ARG A 501 -26.46 -4.97 -44.57
CA ARG A 501 -26.37 -4.88 -46.05
C ARG A 501 -24.92 -4.86 -46.56
N ALA A 502 -24.01 -4.20 -45.84
CA ALA A 502 -22.58 -4.18 -46.18
C ALA A 502 -21.88 -5.52 -45.88
N SER A 503 -22.31 -6.25 -44.84
CA SER A 503 -21.84 -7.61 -44.55
C SER A 503 -22.26 -8.59 -45.65
N ASP A 504 -23.50 -8.51 -46.12
CA ASP A 504 -23.99 -9.35 -47.23
C ASP A 504 -23.26 -9.01 -48.55
N LEU A 505 -22.90 -7.74 -48.77
CA LEU A 505 -22.07 -7.30 -49.90
C LEU A 505 -20.58 -7.70 -49.77
N ALA A 506 -20.04 -7.71 -48.55
CA ALA A 506 -18.65 -8.03 -48.26
C ALA A 506 -18.39 -9.56 -48.28
N MET A 507 -19.39 -10.38 -47.93
CA MET A 507 -19.34 -11.83 -48.16
C MET A 507 -19.22 -12.20 -49.65
N ALA A 508 -19.63 -11.30 -50.56
CA ALA A 508 -19.52 -11.50 -51.99
C ALA A 508 -18.16 -11.05 -52.60
N LYS A 509 -17.31 -10.32 -51.86
CA LYS A 509 -16.02 -9.79 -52.35
C LYS A 509 -14.98 -9.73 -51.21
N ALA A 510 -14.20 -10.80 -51.03
CA ALA A 510 -13.24 -10.93 -49.92
C ALA A 510 -11.89 -10.20 -50.16
N THR A 511 -11.45 -9.41 -49.17
CA THR A 511 -10.05 -8.98 -48.86
C THR A 511 -10.03 -8.39 -47.42
N PRO A 512 -8.86 -8.14 -46.77
CA PRO A 512 -8.72 -8.14 -45.29
C PRO A 512 -9.52 -7.07 -44.54
N ILE A 513 -9.99 -7.44 -43.33
CA ILE A 513 -10.88 -6.65 -42.47
C ILE A 513 -10.08 -5.58 -41.73
N LEU A 514 -10.31 -4.31 -42.07
CA LEU A 514 -9.78 -3.12 -41.40
C LEU A 514 -10.80 -2.58 -40.38
N ALA A 515 -10.34 -2.14 -39.20
CA ALA A 515 -11.18 -1.46 -38.22
C ALA A 515 -10.59 -0.09 -37.87
N SER A 516 -11.25 0.99 -38.34
CA SER A 516 -11.03 2.36 -37.88
C SER A 516 -12.18 2.78 -36.96
N CYS A 517 -11.88 3.44 -35.85
CA CYS A 517 -12.86 4.14 -35.03
C CYS A 517 -12.53 5.63 -35.18
N GLN A 518 -13.44 6.39 -35.79
CA GLN A 518 -13.46 7.85 -35.70
C GLN A 518 -14.58 8.17 -34.72
N ASP A 519 -14.24 8.80 -33.61
CA ASP A 519 -15.20 9.50 -32.75
C ASP A 519 -15.07 10.99 -33.06
#